data_AF-A0A7C7W0R3-F1
#
_entry.id   AF-A0A7C7W0R3-F1
#
_cell.length_a   1.000
_cell.length_b   1.000
_cell.length_c   1.000
_cell.angle_alpha   90.00
_cell.angle_beta   90.00
_cell.angle_gamma   90.00
#
_symmetry.space_group_name_H-M   'P 1'
#
loop_
_entity.id
_entity.type
_entity.pdbx_description
1 polymer ?
#
loop_
_entity_poly.entity_id
_entity_poly.type
_entity_poly.pdbx_seq_one_letter_code
_entity_poly.pdbx_strand_id
1 'polypeptide(L)'
;TIMNDVLRNSLQFEGLIMSDDLEMQAIDQKLESISTLGIRAGIDLFLICHDLKKVSSFQNIMIQNIEAEKISKSTIERSLARIFQVKQKLKTLEKTKSNFENILSENKNLAQEMQAFL
;
A
#
# COMPACT_ATOMS: atom_id res chain seq x y z
N THR A 1 15.48 -1.97 -9.49
CA THR A 1 14.05 -2.27 -9.79
C THR A 1 13.33 -1.00 -10.15
N ILE A 2 12.17 -1.06 -10.82
CA ILE A 2 11.40 0.17 -11.14
C ILE A 2 11.12 0.98 -9.87
N MET A 3 10.71 0.34 -8.76
CA MET A 3 10.40 1.05 -7.53
C MET A 3 11.64 1.68 -6.87
N ASN A 4 12.81 1.03 -6.86
CA ASN A 4 14.01 1.64 -6.29
C ASN A 4 14.68 2.63 -7.25
N ASP A 5 14.96 2.23 -8.49
CA ASP A 5 15.81 2.99 -9.41
C ASP A 5 15.07 4.21 -9.98
N VAL A 6 13.78 4.04 -10.30
CA VAL A 6 12.97 5.12 -10.86
C VAL A 6 12.25 5.84 -9.73
N LEU A 7 11.38 5.15 -8.99
CA LEU A 7 10.48 5.84 -8.06
C LEU A 7 11.21 6.42 -6.84
N ARG A 8 12.08 5.65 -6.15
CA ARG A 8 12.87 6.16 -5.02
C ARG A 8 14.04 7.03 -5.47
N ASN A 9 14.88 6.56 -6.39
CA ASN A 9 16.14 7.22 -6.69
C ASN A 9 16.01 8.33 -7.74
N SER A 10 15.26 8.13 -8.83
CA SER A 10 15.12 9.18 -9.86
C SER A 10 14.06 10.21 -9.51
N LEU A 11 12.90 9.77 -9.02
CA LEU A 11 11.76 10.63 -8.72
C LEU A 11 11.75 11.11 -7.27
N GLN A 12 12.65 10.61 -6.42
CA GLN A 12 12.80 11.02 -5.02
C GLN A 12 11.49 10.89 -4.24
N PHE A 13 10.69 9.86 -4.56
CA PHE A 13 9.46 9.61 -3.83
C PHE A 13 9.80 9.06 -2.44
N GLU A 14 9.40 9.80 -1.40
CA GLU A 14 9.63 9.42 0.00
C GLU A 14 8.39 8.82 0.70
N GLY A 15 7.25 8.77 0.00
CA GLY A 15 5.99 8.27 0.55
C GLY A 15 5.91 6.75 0.67
N LEU A 16 4.76 6.24 1.08
CA LEU A 16 4.50 4.79 1.17
C LEU A 16 4.32 4.18 -0.24
N ILE A 17 4.98 3.06 -0.53
CA ILE A 17 4.68 2.25 -1.72
C ILE A 17 3.84 1.04 -1.31
N MET A 18 2.67 0.90 -1.94
CA MET A 18 1.76 -0.22 -1.76
C MET A 18 1.68 -1.05 -3.05
N SER A 19 1.53 -2.37 -2.95
CA SER A 19 1.17 -3.21 -4.09
C SER A 19 -0.29 -3.02 -4.50
N ASP A 20 -0.63 -3.40 -5.73
CA ASP A 20 -2.01 -3.73 -6.07
C ASP A 20 -2.42 -5.07 -5.40
N ASP A 21 -3.67 -5.48 -5.57
CA ASP A 21 -4.21 -6.72 -5.03
C ASP A 21 -3.40 -7.94 -5.52
N LEU A 22 -2.77 -8.65 -4.58
CA LEU A 22 -1.97 -9.83 -4.88
C LEU A 22 -2.80 -11.01 -5.38
N GLU A 23 -4.13 -10.92 -5.31
CA GLU A 23 -5.05 -11.92 -5.86
C GLU A 23 -5.38 -11.70 -7.33
N MET A 24 -4.85 -10.64 -7.95
CA MET A 24 -4.99 -10.42 -9.39
C MET A 24 -4.24 -11.49 -10.19
N GLN A 25 -4.86 -11.90 -11.31
CA GLN A 25 -4.36 -12.98 -12.18
C GLN A 25 -3.00 -12.69 -12.85
N ALA A 26 -2.50 -11.45 -12.79
CA ALA A 26 -1.18 -11.10 -13.30
C ALA A 26 -0.03 -11.63 -12.43
N ILE A 27 -0.33 -12.08 -11.21
CA ILE A 27 0.65 -12.58 -10.26
C ILE A 27 0.55 -14.11 -10.20
N ASP A 28 1.38 -14.78 -10.99
CA ASP A 28 1.44 -16.25 -11.08
C ASP A 28 2.55 -16.86 -10.19
N GLN A 29 3.16 -16.02 -9.33
CA GLN A 29 4.28 -16.43 -8.47
C GLN A 29 3.78 -16.97 -7.13
N LYS A 30 4.55 -17.88 -6.52
CA LYS A 30 4.25 -18.36 -5.16
C LYS A 30 4.34 -17.19 -4.17
N LEU A 31 3.45 -17.18 -3.17
CA LEU A 31 3.40 -16.18 -2.09
C LEU A 31 4.76 -15.99 -1.40
N GLU A 32 5.53 -17.07 -1.20
CA GLU A 32 6.87 -16.98 -0.63
C GLU A 32 7.83 -16.15 -1.49
N SER A 33 7.82 -16.35 -2.80
CA SER A 33 8.65 -15.57 -3.72
C SER A 33 8.22 -14.11 -3.72
N ILE A 34 6.91 -13.83 -3.72
CA ILE A 34 6.36 -12.48 -3.71
C ILE A 34 6.80 -11.70 -2.47
N SER A 35 6.77 -12.33 -1.29
CA SER A 35 7.15 -11.69 -0.03
C SER A 35 8.58 -11.12 -0.06
N THR A 36 9.54 -11.91 -0.54
CA THR A 36 10.95 -11.52 -0.60
C THR A 36 11.22 -10.58 -1.79
N LEU A 37 10.67 -10.89 -2.97
CA LEU A 37 10.85 -10.10 -4.18
C LEU A 37 10.24 -8.71 -4.02
N GLY A 38 9.02 -8.61 -3.51
CA GLY A 38 8.32 -7.35 -3.33
C GLY A 38 9.05 -6.42 -2.36
N ILE A 39 9.50 -6.95 -1.22
CA ILE A 39 10.27 -6.15 -0.26
C ILE A 39 11.60 -5.71 -0.85
N ARG A 40 12.34 -6.60 -1.51
CA ARG A 40 13.61 -6.24 -2.17
C ARG A 40 13.39 -5.20 -3.27
N ALA A 41 12.26 -5.28 -3.96
CA ALA A 41 11.91 -4.32 -4.98
C ALA A 41 11.57 -2.94 -4.41
N GLY A 42 11.14 -2.84 -3.15
CA GLY A 42 10.87 -1.58 -2.45
C GLY A 42 9.41 -1.39 -2.02
N ILE A 43 8.58 -2.44 -2.06
CA ILE A 43 7.19 -2.40 -1.57
C ILE A 43 7.19 -2.33 -0.04
N ASP A 44 6.46 -1.36 0.51
CA ASP A 44 6.32 -1.19 1.96
C ASP A 44 5.07 -1.90 2.49
N LEU A 45 4.01 -2.01 1.68
CA LEU A 45 2.72 -2.59 2.08
C LEU A 45 2.13 -3.46 0.96
N PHE A 46 1.68 -4.65 1.31
CA PHE A 46 1.04 -5.59 0.38
C PHE A 46 -0.48 -5.60 0.59
N LEU A 47 -1.22 -5.61 -0.52
CA LEU A 47 -2.68 -5.64 -0.54
C LEU A 47 -3.19 -7.03 -0.92
N ILE A 48 -4.10 -7.59 -0.13
CA ILE A 48 -4.85 -8.83 -0.41
C ILE A 48 -6.30 -8.52 -0.03
N CYS A 49 -7.20 -8.49 -1.00
CA CYS A 49 -8.53 -7.90 -0.82
C CYS A 49 -9.60 -8.88 -0.30
N HIS A 50 -9.55 -10.15 -0.67
CA HIS A 50 -10.70 -11.06 -0.56
C HIS A 50 -10.46 -12.23 0.38
N ASP A 51 -9.24 -12.80 0.42
CA ASP A 51 -8.95 -14.01 1.18
C ASP A 51 -8.13 -13.76 2.45
N LEU A 52 -8.81 -13.74 3.60
CA LEU A 52 -8.18 -13.62 4.92
C LEU A 52 -7.21 -14.77 5.25
N LYS A 53 -7.41 -15.97 4.71
CA LYS A 53 -6.45 -17.08 4.91
C LYS A 53 -5.16 -16.81 4.16
N LYS A 54 -5.24 -16.22 2.96
CA LYS A 54 -4.04 -15.75 2.23
C LYS A 54 -3.34 -14.63 2.97
N VAL A 55 -4.07 -13.69 3.58
CA VAL A 55 -3.47 -12.66 4.45
C VAL A 55 -2.63 -13.29 5.56
N SER A 56 -3.23 -14.20 6.35
CA SER A 56 -2.53 -14.87 7.46
C SER A 56 -1.36 -15.72 6.99
N SER A 57 -1.52 -16.44 5.87
CA SER A 57 -0.45 -17.23 5.26
C SER A 57 0.72 -16.36 4.81
N PHE A 58 0.43 -15.27 4.10
CA PHE A 58 1.44 -14.33 3.64
C PHE A 58 2.17 -13.65 4.81
N GLN A 59 1.45 -13.27 5.87
CA GLN A 59 2.04 -12.74 7.09
C GLN A 59 3.01 -13.74 7.74
N ASN A 60 2.62 -15.01 7.86
CA ASN A 60 3.48 -16.04 8.44
C ASN A 60 4.75 -16.24 7.60
N ILE A 61 4.62 -16.27 6.27
CA ILE A 61 5.77 -16.39 5.37
C ILE A 61 6.71 -15.19 5.49
N MET A 62 6.15 -13.98 5.61
CA MET A 62 6.93 -12.76 5.84
C MET A 62 7.72 -12.82 7.15
N ILE A 63 7.08 -13.26 8.25
CA ILE A 63 7.74 -13.44 9.55
C ILE A 63 8.89 -14.45 9.41
N GLN A 64 8.63 -15.62 8.83
CA GLN A 64 9.65 -16.65 8.60
C GLN A 64 10.83 -16.15 7.77
N ASN A 65 10.57 -15.36 6.72
CA ASN A 65 11.63 -14.82 5.87
C ASN A 65 12.45 -13.72 6.57
N ILE A 66 11.86 -12.99 7.53
CA ILE A 66 12.60 -12.02 8.37
C ILE A 66 13.44 -12.76 9.41
N GLU A 67 12.87 -13.77 10.09
CA GLU A 67 13.57 -14.59 11.09
C GLU A 67 14.73 -15.38 10.49
N ALA A 68 14.56 -15.89 9.27
CA ALA A 68 15.59 -16.58 8.51
C ALA A 68 16.59 -15.64 7.81
N GLU A 69 16.55 -14.34 8.10
CA GLU A 69 17.44 -13.30 7.54
C GLU A 69 17.43 -13.16 6.00
N LYS A 70 16.45 -13.78 5.31
CA LYS A 70 16.24 -13.60 3.86
C LYS A 70 15.82 -12.16 3.52
N ILE A 71 15.22 -11.47 4.49
CA ILE A 71 14.85 -10.07 4.46
C ILE A 71 15.54 -9.36 5.64
N SER A 72 16.32 -8.31 5.36
CA SER A 72 17.02 -7.58 6.42
C SER A 72 16.04 -6.81 7.31
N LYS A 73 16.27 -6.83 8.63
CA LYS A 73 15.49 -6.03 9.61
C LYS A 73 15.52 -4.54 9.28
N SER A 74 16.67 -4.02 8.84
CA SER A 74 16.81 -2.62 8.44
C SER A 74 15.85 -2.22 7.30
N THR A 75 15.55 -3.13 6.37
CA THR A 75 14.60 -2.89 5.29
C THR A 75 13.20 -2.74 5.84
N ILE A 76 12.81 -3.61 6.77
CA ILE A 76 11.51 -3.56 7.44
C ILE A 76 11.35 -2.27 8.24
N GLU A 77 12.39 -1.87 8.99
CA GLU A 77 12.37 -0.62 9.77
C GLU A 77 12.14 0.61 8.90
N ARG A 78 12.76 0.68 7.72
CA ARG A 78 12.51 1.77 6.75
C ARG A 78 11.07 1.78 6.26
N SER A 79 10.49 0.62 5.93
CA SER A 79 9.09 0.54 5.51
C SER A 79 8.13 0.90 6.64
N LEU A 80 8.38 0.43 7.87
CA LEU A 80 7.60 0.78 9.05
C LEU A 80 7.63 2.28 9.34
N ALA A 81 8.79 2.94 9.20
CA ALA A 81 8.90 4.38 9.37
C ALA A 81 7.95 5.14 8.42
N ARG A 82 7.88 4.75 7.14
CA ARG A 82 6.96 5.36 6.15
C ARG A 82 5.49 5.08 6.49
N ILE A 83 5.17 3.84 6.88
CA ILE A 83 3.82 3.48 7.32
C ILE A 83 3.38 4.34 8.51
N PHE A 84 4.25 4.52 9.51
CA PHE A 84 3.93 5.33 10.68
C PHE A 84 3.83 6.82 10.34
N GLN A 85 4.65 7.34 9.43
CA GLN A 85 4.51 8.72 8.94
C GLN A 85 3.13 8.94 8.29
N VAL A 86 2.66 8.02 7.44
CA VAL A 86 1.32 8.10 6.84
C VAL A 86 0.23 8.00 7.91
N LYS A 87 0.30 7.03 8.81
CA LYS A 87 -0.68 6.87 9.90
C LYS A 87 -0.78 8.11 10.79
N GLN A 88 0.34 8.78 11.09
CA GLN A 88 0.34 10.01 11.86
C GLN A 88 -0.38 11.15 11.12
N LYS A 89 -0.15 11.31 9.81
CA LYS A 89 -0.87 12.28 8.96
C LYS A 89 -2.38 11.98 8.90
N LEU A 90 -2.78 10.70 8.86
CA LEU A 90 -4.21 10.33 8.83
C LEU A 90 -4.92 10.63 10.15
N LYS A 91 -4.28 10.38 11.30
CA LYS A 91 -4.85 10.73 12.62
C LYS A 91 -5.16 12.21 12.78
N THR A 92 -4.45 13.09 12.06
CA THR A 92 -4.78 14.52 12.07
C THR A 92 -6.07 14.87 11.33
N LEU A 93 -6.53 14.03 10.40
CA LEU A 93 -7.73 14.26 9.58
C LEU A 93 -9.03 13.85 10.27
N GLU A 94 -8.98 12.87 11.18
CA GLU A 94 -10.16 12.35 11.92
C GLU A 94 -10.83 13.38 12.85
N LYS A 95 -10.19 14.52 13.11
CA LYS A 95 -10.73 15.58 13.99
C LYS A 95 -11.85 16.41 13.36
N THR A 96 -12.15 16.19 12.09
CA THR A 96 -13.16 16.97 11.35
C THR A 96 -14.48 16.21 11.36
N LYS A 97 -15.52 16.76 12.01
CA LYS A 97 -16.86 16.18 11.98
C LYS A 97 -17.49 16.49 10.62
N SER A 98 -17.37 15.55 9.67
CA SER A 98 -17.87 15.72 8.32
C SER A 98 -19.41 15.74 8.27
N ASN A 99 -19.98 16.74 7.60
CA ASN A 99 -21.40 16.77 7.26
C ASN A 99 -21.61 15.99 5.95
N PHE A 100 -21.94 14.70 6.06
CA PHE A 100 -22.09 13.82 4.90
C PHE A 100 -23.22 14.22 3.96
N GLU A 101 -24.29 14.85 4.45
CA GLU A 101 -25.39 15.33 3.60
C GLU A 101 -24.94 16.47 2.71
N ASN A 102 -24.18 17.41 3.27
CA ASN A 102 -23.62 18.52 2.50
C ASN A 102 -22.63 18.01 1.45
N ILE A 103 -21.72 17.11 1.85
CA ILE A 103 -20.75 16.48 0.93
C ILE A 103 -21.47 15.75 -0.20
N LEU A 104 -22.56 15.02 0.09
CA LEU A 104 -23.33 14.33 -0.95
C LEU A 104 -23.98 15.32 -1.94
N SER A 105 -24.57 16.40 -1.43
CA SER A 105 -25.18 17.45 -2.26
C SER A 105 -24.17 18.09 -3.21
N GLU A 106 -23.01 18.50 -2.66
CA GLU A 106 -21.91 19.09 -3.44
C GLU A 106 -21.39 18.14 -4.53
N ASN A 107 -21.15 16.86 -4.18
CA ASN A 107 -20.67 15.87 -5.14
C ASN A 107 -21.70 15.57 -6.26
N LYS A 108 -23.01 15.60 -5.96
CA LYS A 108 -24.05 15.43 -6.98
C LYS A 108 -24.05 16.57 -7.99
N ASN A 109 -23.95 17.81 -7.52
CA ASN A 109 -23.90 18.98 -8.39
C ASN A 109 -22.65 18.93 -9.29
N LEU A 110 -21.49 18.62 -8.71
CA LEU A 110 -20.24 18.49 -9.46
C LEU A 110 -20.35 17.38 -10.52
N ALA A 111 -20.93 16.23 -10.18
CA ALA A 111 -21.10 15.13 -11.13
C ALA A 111 -22.02 15.52 -12.30
N GLN A 112 -23.10 16.28 -12.04
CA GLN A 112 -23.98 16.79 -13.09
C GLN A 112 -23.27 17.80 -14.00
N GLU A 113 -22.47 18.69 -13.43
CA GLU A 113 -21.66 19.63 -14.21
C GLU A 113 -20.68 18.89 -15.13
N MET A 114 -19.94 17.92 -14.59
CA MET A 114 -19.00 17.10 -15.37
C MET A 114 -19.68 16.36 -16.52
N GLN A 115 -20.93 15.91 -16.34
CA GLN A 115 -21.71 15.26 -17.40
C GLN A 115 -22.21 16.23 -18.47
N ALA A 116 -22.44 17.50 -18.13
CA ALA A 116 -22.90 18.51 -19.09
C ALA A 116 -21.78 18.99 -20.04
N PHE A 117 -20.53 18.74 -19.68
CA PHE A 117 -19.34 19.07 -20.49
C PHE A 117 -18.74 17.87 -21.24
N LEU A 118 -19.40 16.71 -21.19
CA LEU A 118 -19.12 15.54 -22.04
C LEU A 118 -20.07 15.54 -23.26
#